data_AF-A0A1E7KCB1-F1
#
_entry.id   AF-A0A1E7KCB1-F1
#
_cell.length_a   1.000
_cell.length_b   1.000
_cell.length_c   1.000
_cell.angle_alpha   90.00
_cell.angle_beta   90.00
_cell.angle_gamma   90.00
#
_symmetry.space_group_name_H-M   'P 1'
#
loop_
_entity.id
_entity.type
_entity.pdbx_description
1 polymer ?
#
loop_
_entity_poly.entity_id
_entity_poly.type
_entity_poly.pdbx_seq_one_letter_code
_entity_poly.pdbx_strand_id
1 'polypeptide(L)'
;MRAWTAGWSSGLAQALGAAVLLVTECVRKDVAPFGTARVRVPDGAGLPGYAADFPRMAEALDAQWWFRAAEAARDAFGFGEPRAALWAAVCAALVVRLNVDGPPRTQCFLSLAGACYCLVAGLSALPYLALAGAALPFALLVGGLAVVLATAAPRVRRRAG
;
A
#
# COMPACT_ATOMS: atom_id res chain seq x y z
N MET A 1 16.04 -2.76 -19.14
CA MET A 1 15.28 -3.64 -18.22
C MET A 1 15.48 -3.29 -16.74
N ARG A 2 16.71 -3.04 -16.25
CA ARG A 2 16.94 -2.60 -14.85
C ARG A 2 16.20 -1.32 -14.42
N ALA A 3 15.96 -0.39 -15.34
CA ALA A 3 15.22 0.84 -15.07
C ALA A 3 13.73 0.60 -14.73
N TRP A 4 13.16 -0.55 -15.12
CA TRP A 4 11.76 -0.90 -14.84
C TRP A 4 11.63 -1.82 -13.63
N THR A 5 12.65 -2.64 -13.34
CA THR A 5 12.70 -3.51 -12.15
C THR A 5 13.07 -2.73 -10.87
N ALA A 6 13.88 -1.68 -11.01
CA ALA A 6 14.36 -0.83 -9.91
C ALA A 6 14.13 0.67 -10.19
N GLY A 7 13.10 0.97 -10.98
CA GLY A 7 12.71 2.33 -11.30
C GLY A 7 12.22 3.10 -10.07
N TRP A 8 12.35 4.43 -10.14
CA TRP A 8 11.88 5.32 -9.08
C TRP A 8 10.35 5.30 -8.97
N SER A 9 9.65 5.19 -10.11
CA SER A 9 8.19 5.11 -10.18
C SER A 9 7.62 3.83 -9.55
N SER A 10 8.18 2.65 -9.87
CA SER A 10 7.77 1.40 -9.22
C SER A 10 8.11 1.40 -7.72
N GLY A 11 9.20 2.06 -7.33
CA GLY A 11 9.58 2.23 -5.92
C GLY A 11 8.62 3.10 -5.14
N LEU A 12 8.15 4.20 -5.72
CA LEU A 12 7.15 5.06 -5.12
C LEU A 12 5.83 4.32 -4.92
N ALA A 13 5.37 3.58 -5.94
CA ALA A 13 4.16 2.77 -5.82
C ALA A 13 4.29 1.69 -4.74
N GLN A 14 5.44 1.01 -4.67
CA GLN A 14 5.73 0.01 -3.64
C GLN A 14 5.81 0.63 -2.22
N ALA A 15 6.44 1.79 -2.07
CA ALA A 15 6.50 2.53 -0.81
C ALA A 15 5.11 2.99 -0.36
N LEU A 16 4.27 3.44 -1.29
CA LEU A 16 2.88 3.78 -1.02
C LEU A 16 2.10 2.55 -0.53
N GLY A 17 2.23 1.41 -1.21
CA GLY A 17 1.60 0.16 -0.78
C GLY A 17 2.08 -0.31 0.60
N ALA A 18 3.37 -0.16 0.91
CA ALA A 18 3.91 -0.45 2.23
C ALA A 18 3.38 0.51 3.32
N ALA A 19 3.26 1.80 3.01
CA ALA A 19 2.68 2.79 3.92
C ALA A 19 1.20 2.51 4.17
N VAL A 20 0.43 2.16 3.14
CA VAL A 20 -0.96 1.74 3.23
C VAL A 20 -1.10 0.51 4.13
N LEU A 21 -0.23 -0.49 3.93
CA LEU A 21 -0.21 -1.68 4.76
C LEU A 21 0.08 -1.32 6.23
N LEU A 22 1.09 -0.50 6.52
CA LEU A 22 1.39 -0.04 7.88
C LEU A 22 0.20 0.70 8.52
N VAL A 23 -0.34 1.69 7.83
CA VAL A 23 -1.46 2.50 8.33
C VAL A 23 -2.68 1.62 8.59
N THR A 24 -3.02 0.74 7.66
CA THR A 24 -4.17 -0.16 7.80
C THR A 24 -3.99 -1.19 8.90
N GLU A 25 -2.77 -1.65 9.23
CA GLU A 25 -2.53 -2.47 10.42
C GLU A 25 -2.61 -1.65 11.73
N CYS A 26 -2.11 -0.41 11.74
CA CYS A 26 -2.14 0.47 12.91
C CYS A 26 -3.55 0.85 13.33
N VAL A 27 -4.37 1.31 12.37
CA VAL A 27 -5.76 1.73 12.64
C VAL A 27 -6.74 0.55 12.63
N ARG A 28 -6.25 -0.67 12.35
CA ARG A 28 -7.10 -1.86 12.19
C ARG A 28 -8.02 -2.07 13.39
N LYS A 29 -7.49 -2.01 14.61
CA LYS A 29 -8.29 -2.33 15.80
C LYS A 29 -9.39 -1.29 16.05
N ASP A 30 -9.13 -0.05 15.63
CA ASP A 30 -10.01 1.09 15.87
C ASP A 30 -11.08 1.21 14.76
N VAL A 31 -10.79 0.71 13.55
CA VAL A 31 -11.65 0.85 12.36
C VAL A 31 -12.23 -0.48 11.86
N ALA A 32 -11.71 -1.64 12.32
CA ALA A 32 -12.25 -2.97 11.98
C ALA A 32 -13.75 -3.16 12.29
N PRO A 33 -14.32 -2.59 13.37
CA PRO A 33 -15.77 -2.65 13.60
C PRO A 33 -16.59 -1.85 12.59
N PHE A 34 -15.94 -0.95 11.84
CA PHE A 34 -16.55 0.10 11.03
C PHE A 34 -16.11 0.02 9.56
N GLY A 35 -15.65 -1.16 9.12
CA GLY A 35 -14.95 -1.37 7.86
C GLY A 35 -15.57 -0.68 6.63
N THR A 36 -14.68 -0.27 5.73
CA THR A 36 -14.93 0.50 4.50
C THR A 36 -16.27 0.24 3.83
N ALA A 37 -17.09 1.30 3.80
CA ALA A 37 -18.26 1.55 2.95
C ALA A 37 -19.45 0.57 2.99
N ARG A 38 -19.27 -0.69 3.41
CA ARG A 38 -20.36 -1.69 3.43
C ARG A 38 -20.88 -2.04 4.82
N VAL A 39 -20.09 -1.80 5.87
CA VAL A 39 -20.56 -1.98 7.24
C VAL A 39 -21.00 -0.62 7.77
N ARG A 40 -22.29 -0.35 7.67
CA ARG A 40 -22.94 0.82 8.25
C ARG A 40 -22.55 0.88 9.74
N VAL A 41 -21.93 1.98 10.17
CA VAL A 41 -21.59 2.20 11.58
C VAL A 41 -22.87 1.99 12.41
N PRO A 42 -22.90 1.04 13.35
CA PRO A 42 -24.07 0.85 14.20
C PRO A 42 -24.38 2.13 14.97
N ASP A 43 -25.63 2.59 14.96
CA ASP A 43 -26.06 3.76 15.71
C ASP A 43 -25.63 3.62 17.18
N GLY A 44 -24.75 4.52 17.65
CA GLY A 44 -24.25 4.56 19.03
C GLY A 44 -22.85 3.97 19.28
N ALA A 45 -22.20 3.34 18.29
CA ALA A 45 -20.80 2.92 18.41
C ALA A 45 -19.86 4.09 18.02
N GLY A 46 -19.26 4.74 19.03
CA GLY A 46 -18.39 5.90 18.82
C GLY A 46 -17.01 5.51 18.28
N LEU A 47 -16.64 6.05 17.13
CA LEU A 47 -15.24 6.11 16.68
C LEU A 47 -14.44 7.01 17.63
N PRO A 48 -13.13 6.77 17.84
CA PRO A 48 -12.28 7.70 18.56
C PRO A 48 -12.30 9.08 17.86
N GLY A 49 -12.14 10.17 18.63
CA GLY A 49 -12.37 11.54 18.11
C GLY A 49 -11.56 11.93 16.87
N TYR A 50 -10.40 11.32 16.66
CA TYR A 50 -9.57 11.52 15.47
C TYR A 50 -10.15 10.84 14.19
N ALA A 51 -11.09 9.93 14.34
CA ALA A 51 -11.70 9.12 13.29
C ALA A 51 -13.18 9.49 13.01
N ALA A 52 -13.72 10.50 13.70
CA ALA A 52 -15.15 10.85 13.62
C ALA A 52 -15.61 11.22 12.20
N ASP A 53 -14.75 11.84 11.38
CA ASP A 53 -15.06 12.22 10.00
C ASP A 53 -14.83 11.11 8.98
N PHE A 54 -14.30 9.96 9.39
CA PHE A 54 -13.99 8.85 8.49
C PHE A 54 -15.21 8.36 7.68
N PRO A 55 -16.40 8.12 8.28
CA PRO A 55 -17.55 7.64 7.53
C PRO A 55 -18.01 8.63 6.46
N ARG A 56 -18.07 9.93 6.79
CA ARG A 56 -18.46 10.99 5.85
C ARG A 56 -17.49 11.07 4.67
N MET A 57 -16.19 10.95 4.93
CA MET A 57 -15.17 10.96 3.88
C MET A 57 -15.22 9.71 3.00
N ALA A 58 -15.45 8.54 3.59
CA ALA A 58 -15.63 7.30 2.84
C ALA A 58 -16.87 7.37 1.93
N GLU A 59 -18.01 7.87 2.43
CA GLU A 59 -19.22 8.08 1.62
C GLU A 59 -19.00 9.08 0.47
N ALA A 60 -18.30 10.19 0.72
CA ALA A 60 -17.97 11.17 -0.31
C ALA A 60 -17.06 10.61 -1.41
N LEU A 61 -16.15 9.71 -1.04
CA LEU A 61 -15.27 9.02 -1.98
C LEU A 61 -16.02 7.90 -2.75
N ASP A 62 -16.94 7.19 -2.10
CA ASP A 62 -17.77 6.16 -2.76
C ASP A 62 -18.67 6.76 -3.87
N ALA A 63 -19.09 8.02 -3.71
CA ALA A 63 -19.77 8.76 -4.77
C ALA A 63 -18.92 8.92 -6.05
N GLN A 64 -17.59 8.78 -5.97
CA GLN A 64 -16.68 8.94 -7.09
C GLN A 64 -16.50 7.62 -7.86
N TRP A 65 -16.68 7.67 -9.18
CA TRP A 65 -16.56 6.48 -10.05
C TRP A 65 -15.17 5.85 -10.03
N TRP A 66 -14.10 6.66 -9.94
CA TRP A 66 -12.72 6.19 -9.97
C TRP A 66 -12.35 5.46 -8.67
N PHE A 67 -12.94 5.86 -7.54
CA PHE A 67 -12.72 5.22 -6.25
C PHE A 67 -13.36 3.84 -6.23
N ARG A 68 -14.62 3.73 -6.66
CA ARG A 68 -15.31 2.44 -6.84
C ARG A 68 -14.59 1.52 -7.82
N ALA A 69 -14.04 2.07 -8.90
CA ALA A 69 -13.24 1.30 -9.84
C ALA A 69 -11.94 0.77 -9.21
N ALA A 70 -11.28 1.57 -8.36
CA ALA A 70 -10.08 1.15 -7.63
C ALA A 70 -10.39 0.07 -6.58
N GLU A 71 -11.49 0.18 -5.84
CA GLU A 71 -11.95 -0.86 -4.92
C GLU A 71 -12.29 -2.16 -5.65
N ALA A 72 -13.05 -2.08 -6.74
CA ALA A 72 -13.40 -3.25 -7.54
C ALA A 72 -12.15 -3.93 -8.14
N ALA A 73 -11.18 -3.14 -8.63
CA ALA A 73 -9.91 -3.66 -9.10
C ALA A 73 -9.11 -4.34 -7.97
N ARG A 74 -9.04 -3.72 -6.79
CA ARG A 74 -8.37 -4.31 -5.62
C ARG A 74 -9.00 -5.66 -5.24
N ASP A 75 -10.31 -5.73 -5.20
CA ASP A 75 -11.02 -6.96 -4.85
C ASP A 75 -10.82 -8.06 -5.91
N ALA A 76 -10.89 -7.68 -7.19
CA ALA A 76 -10.67 -8.60 -8.31
C ALA A 76 -9.24 -9.17 -8.32
N PHE A 77 -8.22 -8.32 -8.12
CA PHE A 77 -6.82 -8.76 -8.07
C PHE A 77 -6.44 -9.37 -6.71
N GLY A 78 -7.24 -9.13 -5.68
CA GLY A 78 -7.05 -9.67 -4.33
C GLY A 78 -7.53 -11.11 -4.17
N PHE A 79 -8.23 -11.68 -5.16
CA PHE A 79 -8.82 -13.02 -5.11
C PHE A 79 -9.69 -13.26 -3.87
N GLY A 80 -10.43 -12.23 -3.43
CA GLY A 80 -11.24 -12.30 -2.20
C GLY A 80 -10.45 -12.09 -0.91
N GLU A 81 -9.12 -12.04 -0.97
CA GLU A 81 -8.23 -11.71 0.15
C GLU A 81 -7.34 -10.49 -0.18
N PRO A 82 -7.93 -9.30 -0.34
CA PRO A 82 -7.19 -8.09 -0.76
C PRO A 82 -6.06 -7.69 0.19
N ARG A 83 -6.11 -8.16 1.44
CA ARG A 83 -5.05 -8.02 2.44
C ARG A 83 -3.87 -8.93 2.15
N ALA A 84 -4.12 -10.23 1.95
CA ALA A 84 -3.05 -11.20 1.64
C ALA A 84 -2.33 -10.81 0.36
N ALA A 85 -3.07 -10.34 -0.64
CA ALA A 85 -2.53 -9.81 -1.87
C ALA A 85 -1.66 -8.54 -1.67
N LEU A 86 -2.02 -7.65 -0.74
CA LEU A 86 -1.18 -6.47 -0.42
C LEU A 86 0.14 -6.87 0.25
N TRP A 87 0.07 -7.79 1.21
CA TRP A 87 1.26 -8.38 1.82
C TRP A 87 2.14 -9.07 0.77
N ALA A 88 1.55 -9.87 -0.11
CA ALA A 88 2.26 -10.53 -1.20
C ALA A 88 2.93 -9.53 -2.16
N ALA A 89 2.24 -8.44 -2.53
CA ALA A 89 2.79 -7.38 -3.38
C ALA A 89 3.98 -6.66 -2.74
N VAL A 90 3.89 -6.34 -1.44
CA VAL A 90 4.98 -5.71 -0.68
C VAL A 90 6.16 -6.68 -0.50
N CYS A 91 5.91 -7.94 -0.18
CA CYS A 91 6.95 -8.96 -0.10
C CYS A 91 7.63 -9.20 -1.46
N ALA A 92 6.86 -9.28 -2.55
CA ALA A 92 7.40 -9.40 -3.90
C ALA A 92 8.27 -8.19 -4.26
N ALA A 93 7.86 -6.98 -3.88
CA ALA A 93 8.67 -5.77 -4.06
C ALA A 93 10.01 -5.85 -3.31
N LEU A 94 10.00 -6.31 -2.06
CA LEU A 94 11.21 -6.52 -1.26
C LEU A 94 12.11 -7.59 -1.89
N VAL A 95 11.56 -8.74 -2.29
CA VAL A 95 12.30 -9.83 -2.94
C VAL A 95 12.94 -9.37 -4.24
N VAL A 96 12.22 -8.64 -5.09
CA VAL A 96 12.78 -8.12 -6.35
C VAL A 96 13.92 -7.13 -6.09
N ARG A 97 13.82 -6.30 -5.04
CA ARG A 97 14.85 -5.31 -4.72
C ARG A 97 16.06 -5.89 -4.00
N LEU A 98 15.87 -6.92 -3.17
CA LEU A 98 16.93 -7.58 -2.41
C LEU A 98 17.66 -8.66 -3.22
N ASN A 99 16.99 -9.32 -4.16
CA ASN A 99 17.59 -10.37 -4.97
C ASN A 99 18.34 -9.79 -6.18
N VAL A 100 19.62 -9.48 -6.03
CA VAL A 100 20.41 -8.85 -7.12
C VAL A 100 20.68 -9.79 -8.30
N ASP A 101 20.71 -11.10 -8.03
CA ASP A 101 21.13 -12.13 -9.00
C ASP A 101 19.96 -12.92 -9.60
N GLY A 102 18.73 -12.48 -9.35
CA GLY A 102 17.54 -13.16 -9.85
C GLY A 102 17.31 -12.97 -11.36
N PRO A 103 16.48 -13.84 -11.98
CA PRO A 103 16.17 -13.76 -13.41
C PRO A 103 15.48 -12.43 -13.76
N PRO A 104 16.00 -11.66 -14.75
CA PRO A 104 15.58 -10.27 -14.97
C PRO A 104 14.13 -10.14 -15.45
N ARG A 105 13.61 -11.12 -16.20
CA ARG A 105 12.22 -11.11 -16.69
C ARG A 105 11.22 -11.31 -15.55
N THR A 106 11.47 -12.29 -14.68
CA THR A 106 10.62 -12.60 -13.52
C THR A 106 10.61 -11.43 -12.54
N GLN A 107 11.76 -10.81 -12.30
CA GLN A 107 11.85 -9.62 -11.46
C GLN A 107 11.10 -8.41 -12.02
N CYS A 108 11.18 -8.21 -13.34
CA CYS A 108 10.44 -7.14 -14.00
C CYS A 108 8.93 -7.33 -13.86
N PHE A 109 8.46 -8.55 -14.09
CA PHE A 109 7.06 -8.90 -13.95
C PHE A 109 6.58 -8.69 -12.51
N LEU A 110 7.28 -9.26 -11.52
CA LEU A 110 6.94 -9.14 -10.10
C LEU A 110 6.96 -7.68 -9.62
N SER A 111 7.94 -6.88 -10.06
CA SER A 111 7.98 -5.46 -9.71
C SER A 111 6.80 -4.69 -10.30
N LEU A 112 6.42 -4.97 -11.56
CA LEU A 112 5.34 -4.26 -12.22
C LEU A 112 3.98 -4.65 -11.63
N ALA A 113 3.76 -5.95 -11.42
CA ALA A 113 2.56 -6.50 -10.81
C ALA A 113 2.40 -5.97 -9.37
N GLY A 114 3.47 -6.02 -8.57
CA GLY A 114 3.47 -5.49 -7.22
C GLY A 114 3.23 -3.97 -7.18
N ALA A 115 3.88 -3.20 -8.06
CA ALA A 115 3.67 -1.75 -8.14
C ALA A 115 2.22 -1.40 -8.56
N CYS A 116 1.65 -2.12 -9.52
CA CYS A 116 0.27 -1.91 -9.96
C CYS A 116 -0.71 -2.18 -8.81
N TYR A 117 -0.56 -3.31 -8.13
CA TYR A 117 -1.41 -3.65 -7.00
C TYR A 117 -1.26 -2.67 -5.84
N CYS A 118 -0.03 -2.26 -5.50
CA CYS A 118 0.21 -1.27 -4.46
C CYS A 118 -0.41 0.11 -4.78
N LEU A 119 -0.43 0.52 -6.05
CA LEU A 119 -1.06 1.76 -6.49
C LEU A 119 -2.58 1.69 -6.37
N VAL A 120 -3.19 0.61 -6.84
CA VAL A 120 -4.63 0.36 -6.72
C VAL A 120 -5.04 0.29 -5.25
N ALA A 121 -4.26 -0.42 -4.43
CA ALA A 121 -4.46 -0.48 -2.99
C ALA A 121 -4.34 0.91 -2.33
N GLY A 122 -3.38 1.73 -2.74
CA GLY A 122 -3.24 3.11 -2.27
C GLY A 122 -4.44 3.99 -2.59
N LEU A 123 -4.97 3.91 -3.81
CA LEU A 123 -6.17 4.65 -4.21
C LEU A 123 -7.40 4.22 -3.41
N SER A 124 -7.60 2.91 -3.23
CA SER A 124 -8.70 2.38 -2.42
C SER A 124 -8.56 2.67 -0.92
N ALA A 125 -7.35 2.98 -0.44
CA ALA A 125 -7.06 3.21 0.97
C ALA A 125 -6.94 4.69 1.34
N LEU A 126 -7.31 5.62 0.45
CA LEU A 126 -7.31 7.06 0.72
C LEU A 126 -8.03 7.46 2.03
N PRO A 127 -9.20 6.89 2.39
CA PRO A 127 -9.83 7.19 3.68
C PRO A 127 -8.93 6.84 4.88
N TYR A 128 -8.24 5.70 4.81
CA TYR A 128 -7.31 5.25 5.85
C TYR A 128 -6.04 6.09 5.90
N LEU A 129 -5.54 6.54 4.75
CA LEU A 129 -4.40 7.46 4.68
C LEU A 129 -4.75 8.82 5.29
N ALA A 130 -5.96 9.32 5.08
CA ALA A 130 -6.41 10.57 5.67
C ALA A 130 -6.56 10.48 7.20
N LEU A 131 -6.98 9.31 7.73
CA LEU A 131 -6.96 8.99 9.16
C LEU A 131 -5.56 9.06 9.79
N ALA A 132 -4.52 8.73 9.02
CA ALA A 132 -3.16 8.79 9.52
C ALA A 132 -2.71 10.23 9.83
N GLY A 133 -3.36 11.26 9.28
CA GLY A 133 -3.11 12.67 9.60
C GLY A 133 -1.62 13.01 9.61
N ALA A 134 -1.11 13.52 10.75
CA ALA A 134 0.30 13.87 10.94
C ALA A 134 1.26 12.66 10.95
N ALA A 135 0.76 11.43 11.09
CA ALA A 135 1.56 10.21 11.01
C ALA A 135 1.76 9.72 9.56
N LEU A 136 1.01 10.24 8.58
CA LEU A 136 1.17 9.96 7.16
C LEU A 136 2.63 10.20 6.66
N PRO A 137 3.28 11.35 6.91
CA PRO A 137 4.67 11.56 6.51
C PRO A 137 5.62 10.55 7.16
N PHE A 138 5.37 10.12 8.40
CA PHE A 138 6.17 9.09 9.05
C PHE A 138 5.96 7.72 8.40
N ALA A 139 4.72 7.33 8.07
CA ALA A 139 4.42 6.09 7.37
C ALA A 139 5.04 6.05 5.96
N LEU A 140 4.97 7.17 5.23
CA LEU A 140 5.63 7.32 3.92
C LEU A 140 7.15 7.32 4.04
N LEU A 141 7.72 7.94 5.07
CA LEU A 141 9.16 7.91 5.35
C LEU A 141 9.63 6.51 5.71
N VAL A 142 8.91 5.77 6.56
CA VAL A 142 9.25 4.39 6.92
C VAL A 142 9.10 3.45 5.73
N GLY A 143 8.01 3.58 4.96
CA GLY A 143 7.82 2.83 3.71
C GLY A 143 8.90 3.15 2.67
N GLY A 144 9.24 4.44 2.53
CA GLY A 144 10.33 4.91 1.69
C GLY A 144 11.70 4.41 2.14
N LEU A 145 11.99 4.46 3.45
CA LEU A 145 13.23 3.98 4.05
C LEU A 145 13.37 2.47 3.88
N ALA A 146 12.31 1.69 4.08
CA ALA A 146 12.32 0.25 3.82
C ALA A 146 12.67 -0.06 2.36
N VAL A 147 12.09 0.69 1.42
CA VAL A 147 12.40 0.57 -0.02
C VAL A 147 13.82 1.04 -0.33
N VAL A 148 14.31 2.12 0.28
CA VAL A 148 15.65 2.67 0.08
C VAL A 148 16.73 1.78 0.69
N LEU A 149 16.55 1.27 1.90
CA LEU A 149 17.48 0.33 2.54
C LEU A 149 17.59 -0.96 1.73
N ALA A 150 16.46 -1.46 1.19
CA ALA A 150 16.46 -2.59 0.26
C ALA A 150 17.22 -2.28 -1.05
N THR A 151 17.47 -1.00 -1.38
CA THR A 151 18.20 -0.57 -2.60
C THR A 151 19.66 -0.17 -2.38
N ALA A 152 20.09 0.08 -1.14
CA ALA A 152 21.45 0.54 -0.84
C ALA A 152 22.48 -0.61 -0.74
N ALA A 153 22.04 -1.80 -0.33
CA ALA A 153 22.89 -2.98 -0.18
C ALA A 153 23.71 -3.39 -1.44
N PRO A 154 23.22 -3.25 -2.69
CA PRO A 154 23.98 -3.65 -3.89
C PRO A 154 25.09 -2.66 -4.29
N ARG A 155 24.97 -1.37 -3.93
CA ARG A 155 25.93 -0.33 -4.35
C ARG A 155 27.19 -0.31 -3.48
N VAL A 156 27.07 -0.64 -2.20
CA VAL A 156 28.20 -0.72 -1.27
C VAL A 156 29.09 -1.93 -1.60
N ARG A 157 28.48 -3.07 -1.96
CA ARG A 157 29.22 -4.31 -2.30
C ARG A 157 30.05 -4.21 -3.59
N ARG A 158 29.70 -3.30 -4.52
CA ARG A 158 30.46 -3.05 -5.77
C ARG A 158 31.57 -2.01 -5.64
N ARG A 159 31.66 -1.27 -4.52
CA ARG A 159 32.75 -0.30 -4.27
C ARG A 159 33.85 -0.87 -3.38
N ALA A 160 33.63 -2.04 -2.79
CA ALA A 160 34.57 -2.72 -1.90
C ALA A 160 35.23 -3.96 -2.54
N GLY A 161 35.12 -4.11 -3.86
CA GLY A 161 35.74 -5.18 -4.64
C GLY A 161 36.45 -4.64 -5.86
#